data_AF-A0A925Y4N7-F1
#
_entry.id   AF-A0A925Y4N7-F1
#
_cell.length_a   1.000
_cell.length_b   1.000
_cell.length_c   1.000
_cell.angle_alpha   90.00
_cell.angle_beta   90.00
_cell.angle_gamma   90.00
#
_symmetry.space_group_name_H-M   'P 1'
#
loop_
_entity.id
_entity.type
_entity.pdbx_description
1 polymer ?
#
loop_
_entity_poly.entity_id
_entity_poly.type
_entity_poly.pdbx_seq_one_letter_code
_entity_poly.pdbx_strand_id
1 'polypeptide(L)'
;IGGFDPQFHTAGDDVDLSWRLRSSGYRLGFAPGAFVWHFRRPSIPAFLRQQHGYGMAERLLIVKHPEKFTQHGGAQWEGFVYGGGPVRVMTDSIIYHGIMGTAGYQSVINRMLPLRGLNPSFDGWRSRIALCGVKWLVPRVRAWARNRKILLYHKTLRNPNIRRTCDEFTINNSSQLSRESLLQQLLADGWKPCDPTSEWDVEKNDSLILLATEHGADEIKHILVRVSGNEKTPFSSHLGHLISFTKKELS
;
A
#
# COMPACT_ATOMS: atom_id res chain seq x y z
N ILE A 1 0.86 31.08 -5.13
CA ILE A 1 0.19 30.11 -6.03
C ILE A 1 -0.88 30.72 -6.96
N GLY A 2 -1.43 31.93 -6.77
CA GLY A 2 -2.32 32.56 -7.79
C GLY A 2 -3.73 31.98 -7.91
N GLY A 3 -4.20 31.20 -6.94
CA GLY A 3 -5.54 30.62 -6.92
C GLY A 3 -5.70 29.41 -7.86
N PHE A 4 -6.94 29.15 -8.27
CA PHE A 4 -7.28 28.13 -9.25
C PHE A 4 -6.82 28.55 -10.65
N ASP A 5 -6.28 27.61 -11.40
CA ASP A 5 -5.86 27.86 -12.77
C ASP A 5 -7.07 27.77 -13.71
N PRO A 6 -7.38 28.83 -14.47
CA PRO A 6 -8.58 28.90 -15.30
C PRO A 6 -8.57 27.89 -16.46
N GLN A 7 -7.45 27.23 -16.78
CA GLN A 7 -7.42 26.18 -17.79
C GLN A 7 -8.23 24.94 -17.39
N PHE A 8 -8.46 24.72 -16.09
CA PHE A 8 -9.25 23.61 -15.60
C PHE A 8 -10.74 23.97 -15.56
N HIS A 9 -11.48 23.60 -16.61
CA HIS A 9 -12.92 23.86 -16.69
C HIS A 9 -13.81 22.71 -16.21
N THR A 10 -13.25 21.53 -15.96
CA THR A 10 -14.06 20.31 -15.69
C THR A 10 -13.69 19.61 -14.40
N ALA A 11 -12.41 19.43 -14.13
CA ALA A 11 -11.88 18.78 -12.92
C ALA A 11 -10.36 19.03 -12.83
N GLY A 12 -9.73 18.60 -11.73
CA GLY A 12 -8.28 18.58 -11.57
C GLY A 12 -7.68 19.91 -11.13
N ASP A 13 -8.50 20.96 -11.05
CA ASP A 13 -8.20 22.26 -10.48
C ASP A 13 -7.83 22.15 -8.99
N ASP A 14 -8.55 21.30 -8.26
CA ASP A 14 -8.30 20.96 -6.86
C ASP A 14 -6.95 20.23 -6.67
N VAL A 15 -6.65 19.27 -7.53
CA VAL A 15 -5.39 18.50 -7.52
C VAL A 15 -4.21 19.41 -7.82
N ASP A 16 -4.30 20.21 -8.89
CA ASP A 16 -3.27 21.18 -9.28
C ASP A 16 -2.98 22.19 -8.16
N LEU A 17 -4.04 22.76 -7.57
CA LEU A 17 -3.91 23.69 -6.45
C LEU A 17 -3.24 23.03 -5.23
N SER A 18 -3.65 21.80 -4.91
CA SER A 18 -3.12 21.04 -3.77
C SER A 18 -1.63 20.73 -3.93
N TRP A 19 -1.18 20.37 -5.14
CA TRP A 19 0.24 20.13 -5.41
C TRP A 19 1.06 21.41 -5.40
N ARG A 20 0.54 22.52 -5.95
CA ARG A 20 1.21 23.83 -5.85
C ARG A 20 1.33 24.31 -4.41
N LEU A 21 0.29 24.09 -3.58
CA LEU A 21 0.33 24.37 -2.14
C LEU A 21 1.44 23.58 -1.46
N ARG A 22 1.48 22.25 -1.64
CA ARG A 22 2.54 21.41 -1.05
C ARG A 22 3.93 21.83 -1.51
N SER A 23 4.10 22.10 -2.80
CA SER A 23 5.39 22.52 -3.37
C SER A 23 5.86 23.88 -2.85
N SER A 24 4.92 24.74 -2.43
CA SER A 24 5.21 26.03 -1.81
C SER A 24 5.38 25.93 -0.28
N GLY A 25 5.50 24.72 0.28
CA GLY A 25 5.73 24.48 1.71
C GLY A 25 4.46 24.50 2.58
N TYR A 26 3.27 24.64 1.99
CA TYR A 26 2.02 24.58 2.75
C TYR A 26 1.66 23.15 3.14
N ARG A 27 0.93 23.02 4.24
CA ARG A 27 0.40 21.75 4.74
C ARG A 27 -1.08 21.63 4.38
N LEU A 28 -1.49 20.45 3.90
CA LEU A 28 -2.89 20.12 3.67
C LEU A 28 -3.45 19.42 4.91
N GLY A 29 -4.51 19.97 5.49
CA GLY A 29 -5.23 19.37 6.61
C GLY A 29 -6.40 18.52 6.14
N PHE A 30 -6.70 17.45 6.88
CA PHE A 30 -7.89 16.63 6.67
C PHE A 30 -8.83 16.74 7.87
N ALA A 31 -10.13 16.90 7.62
CA ALA A 31 -11.16 17.00 8.66
C ALA A 31 -12.03 15.72 8.67
N PRO A 32 -11.83 14.78 9.61
CA PRO A 32 -12.54 13.49 9.60
C PRO A 32 -14.04 13.57 9.86
N GLY A 33 -14.50 14.61 10.56
CA GLY A 33 -15.92 14.86 10.79
C GLY A 33 -16.62 15.60 9.65
N ALA A 34 -15.90 16.05 8.62
CA ALA A 34 -16.50 16.77 7.50
C ALA A 34 -17.30 15.80 6.62
N PHE A 35 -18.56 16.14 6.35
CA PHE A 35 -19.43 15.37 5.46
C PHE A 35 -19.94 16.24 4.32
N VAL A 36 -20.08 15.64 3.14
CA VAL A 36 -20.65 16.30 1.96
C VAL A 36 -21.64 15.35 1.27
N TRP A 37 -22.77 15.90 0.84
CA TRP A 37 -23.74 15.17 0.02
C TRP A 37 -23.33 15.28 -1.44
N HIS A 38 -22.92 14.16 -2.04
CA HIS A 38 -22.53 14.14 -3.45
C HIS A 38 -23.63 13.53 -4.33
N PHE A 39 -24.20 14.35 -5.20
CA PHE A 39 -25.14 13.88 -6.22
C PHE A 39 -24.41 13.24 -7.39
N ARG A 40 -24.58 11.92 -7.56
CA ARG A 40 -23.95 11.14 -8.63
C ARG A 40 -24.68 11.33 -9.96
N ARG A 41 -23.99 11.07 -11.07
CA ARG A 41 -24.61 11.10 -12.40
C ARG A 41 -25.60 9.92 -12.52
N PRO A 42 -26.88 10.18 -12.82
CA PRO A 42 -27.92 9.14 -12.79
C PRO A 42 -27.94 8.26 -14.05
N SER A 43 -27.17 8.59 -15.09
CA SER A 43 -27.17 7.87 -16.36
C SER A 43 -25.77 7.55 -16.86
N ILE A 44 -25.65 6.44 -17.60
CA ILE A 44 -24.39 5.99 -18.21
C ILE A 44 -23.78 7.06 -19.13
N PRO A 45 -24.52 7.73 -20.03
CA PRO A 45 -23.93 8.76 -20.89
C PRO A 45 -23.40 9.96 -20.10
N ALA A 46 -24.12 10.40 -19.06
CA ALA A 46 -23.67 11.50 -18.20
C ALA A 46 -22.42 11.11 -17.40
N PHE A 47 -22.35 9.87 -16.93
CA PHE A 47 -21.16 9.33 -16.28
C PHE A 47 -19.98 9.24 -17.24
N LEU A 48 -20.15 8.71 -18.45
CA LEU A 48 -19.06 8.63 -19.44
C LEU A 48 -18.56 10.02 -19.86
N ARG A 49 -19.44 11.02 -19.97
CA ARG A 49 -19.06 12.42 -20.21
C ARG A 49 -18.20 12.97 -19.07
N GLN A 50 -18.55 12.66 -17.82
CA GLN A 50 -17.73 13.02 -16.66
C GLN A 50 -16.35 12.35 -16.73
N GLN A 51 -16.29 11.05 -17.05
CA GLN A 51 -15.01 10.34 -17.18
C GLN A 51 -14.14 10.90 -18.32
N HIS A 52 -14.75 11.30 -19.44
CA HIS A 52 -14.04 12.02 -20.50
C HIS A 52 -13.45 13.35 -20.00
N GLY A 53 -14.24 14.13 -19.26
CA GLY A 53 -13.78 15.37 -18.61
C GLY A 53 -12.57 15.15 -17.69
N TYR A 54 -12.60 14.08 -16.89
CA TYR A 54 -11.47 13.68 -16.05
C TYR A 54 -10.22 13.31 -16.86
N GLY A 55 -10.36 12.62 -18.00
CA GLY A 55 -9.21 12.35 -18.87
C GLY A 55 -8.59 13.61 -19.48
N MET A 56 -9.42 14.60 -19.85
CA MET A 56 -8.94 15.91 -20.32
C MET A 56 -8.21 16.68 -19.21
N ALA A 57 -8.73 16.65 -17.98
CA ALA A 57 -8.08 17.24 -16.82
C ALA A 57 -6.74 16.56 -16.50
N GLU A 58 -6.68 15.23 -16.53
CA GLU A 58 -5.44 14.47 -16.34
C GLU A 58 -4.38 14.84 -17.38
N ARG A 59 -4.78 15.12 -18.63
CA ARG A 59 -3.84 15.59 -19.66
C ARG A 59 -3.17 16.90 -19.25
N LEU A 60 -3.95 17.86 -18.75
CA LEU A 60 -3.42 19.13 -18.27
C LEU A 60 -2.50 18.94 -17.06
N LEU A 61 -2.89 18.06 -16.12
CA LEU A 61 -2.09 17.72 -14.95
C LEU A 61 -0.76 17.07 -15.33
N ILE A 62 -0.74 16.14 -16.29
CA ILE A 62 0.50 15.50 -16.77
C ILE A 62 1.47 16.52 -17.36
N VAL A 63 0.95 17.50 -18.10
CA VAL A 63 1.78 18.56 -18.70
C VAL A 63 2.36 19.47 -17.62
N LYS A 64 1.58 19.80 -16.58
CA LYS A 64 2.00 20.72 -15.51
C LYS A 64 2.89 20.08 -14.45
N HIS A 65 2.63 18.82 -14.11
CA HIS A 65 3.28 18.08 -13.01
C HIS A 65 3.74 16.70 -13.49
N PRO A 66 4.64 16.61 -14.49
CA PRO A 66 5.06 15.34 -15.06
C PRO A 66 5.66 14.38 -14.02
N GLU A 67 6.30 14.91 -12.97
CA GLU A 67 6.88 14.16 -11.87
C GLU A 67 5.85 13.48 -10.96
N LYS A 68 4.56 13.85 -11.07
CA LYS A 68 3.45 13.21 -10.33
C LYS A 68 2.80 12.07 -11.11
N PHE A 69 3.33 11.70 -12.27
CA PHE A 69 2.79 10.64 -13.10
C PHE A 69 3.86 9.63 -13.53
N THR A 70 3.44 8.38 -13.64
CA THR A 70 4.21 7.32 -14.30
C THR A 70 4.31 7.56 -15.81
N GLN A 71 5.27 6.92 -16.48
CA GLN A 71 5.42 6.96 -17.94
C GLN A 71 4.15 6.55 -18.71
N HIS A 72 3.29 5.75 -18.10
CA HIS A 72 2.00 5.30 -18.68
C HIS A 72 0.84 6.25 -18.37
N GLY A 73 1.11 7.39 -17.71
CA GLY A 73 0.13 8.42 -17.34
C GLY A 73 -0.75 8.06 -16.15
N GLY A 74 -0.36 7.07 -15.33
CA GLY A 74 -0.98 6.81 -14.04
C GLY A 74 -0.44 7.78 -12.98
N ALA A 75 -1.32 8.44 -12.23
CA ALA A 75 -0.94 9.34 -11.14
C ALA A 75 -0.24 8.58 -10.00
N GLN A 76 0.85 9.14 -9.50
CA GLN A 76 1.60 8.65 -8.35
C GLN A 76 1.12 9.40 -7.10
N TRP A 77 0.29 8.71 -6.30
CA TRP A 77 -0.22 9.27 -5.05
C TRP A 77 0.67 8.85 -3.88
N GLU A 78 0.98 9.82 -3.02
CA GLU A 78 1.67 9.61 -1.76
C GLU A 78 0.64 9.69 -0.61
N GLY A 79 0.70 8.74 0.33
CA GLY A 79 -0.17 8.70 1.50
C GLY A 79 -1.49 7.94 1.32
N PHE A 80 -2.35 8.01 2.33
CA PHE A 80 -3.65 7.32 2.39
C PHE A 80 -4.73 8.29 2.87
N VAL A 81 -5.87 8.37 2.16
CA VAL A 81 -7.04 9.14 2.61
C VAL A 81 -8.16 8.16 2.97
N TYR A 82 -8.40 8.01 4.27
CA TYR A 82 -9.50 7.34 4.99
C TYR A 82 -10.28 6.19 4.33
N GLY A 83 -10.34 5.07 5.07
CA GLY A 83 -11.35 4.01 4.91
C GLY A 83 -12.71 4.38 5.52
N GLY A 84 -13.44 5.30 4.90
CA GLY A 84 -14.83 5.61 5.26
C GLY A 84 -15.84 4.59 4.71
N GLY A 85 -16.11 3.51 5.47
CA GLY A 85 -17.10 2.45 5.18
C GLY A 85 -16.85 1.20 6.03
N PRO A 86 -17.74 0.19 6.07
CA PRO A 86 -17.47 -1.05 6.80
C PRO A 86 -16.15 -1.65 6.31
N VAL A 87 -15.21 -1.82 7.24
CA VAL A 87 -13.86 -2.34 6.98
C VAL A 87 -14.00 -3.74 6.40
N ARG A 88 -13.56 -3.94 5.16
CA ARG A 88 -13.39 -5.26 4.57
C ARG A 88 -11.91 -5.45 4.27
N VAL A 89 -11.34 -6.56 4.72
CA VAL A 89 -9.97 -6.95 4.38
C VAL A 89 -9.92 -7.21 2.87
N MET A 90 -8.97 -6.57 2.19
CA MET A 90 -8.63 -6.79 0.79
C MET A 90 -7.24 -7.43 0.69
N THR A 91 -6.88 -7.95 -0.49
CA THR A 91 -5.57 -8.59 -0.74
C THR A 91 -4.38 -7.60 -0.64
N ASP A 92 -4.64 -6.31 -0.51
CA ASP A 92 -3.64 -5.24 -0.35
C ASP A 92 -3.77 -4.50 0.98
N SER A 93 -4.64 -4.97 1.90
CA SER A 93 -4.71 -4.45 3.26
C SER A 93 -3.43 -4.80 4.02
N ILE A 94 -2.97 -3.88 4.87
CA ILE A 94 -1.81 -4.08 5.75
C ILE A 94 -2.33 -4.17 7.18
N ILE A 95 -1.75 -5.07 7.98
CA ILE A 95 -1.95 -5.08 9.43
C ILE A 95 -0.92 -4.12 10.02
N TYR A 96 -1.38 -3.01 10.59
CA TYR A 96 -0.53 -2.17 11.43
C TYR A 96 -0.22 -2.94 12.72
N HIS A 97 1.07 -3.06 13.01
CA HIS A 97 1.57 -3.67 14.23
C HIS A 97 2.61 -2.79 14.94
N GLY A 98 2.84 -1.56 14.46
CA GLY A 98 3.83 -0.66 15.03
C GLY A 98 5.27 -1.05 14.67
N ILE A 99 6.20 -0.21 15.11
CA ILE A 99 7.65 -0.43 14.93
C ILE A 99 8.01 -1.78 15.57
N MET A 100 8.67 -2.67 14.83
CA MET A 100 9.05 -4.02 15.29
C MET A 100 7.90 -4.84 15.92
N GLY A 101 6.66 -4.60 15.50
CA GLY A 101 5.50 -5.35 16.00
C GLY A 101 5.08 -5.01 17.44
N THR A 102 5.54 -3.89 18.02
CA THR A 102 5.30 -3.56 19.43
C THR A 102 4.07 -2.67 19.69
N ALA A 103 3.18 -2.47 18.72
CA ALA A 103 1.95 -1.71 18.96
C ALA A 103 1.03 -2.45 19.93
N GLY A 104 0.50 -1.71 20.93
CA GLY A 104 -0.46 -2.27 21.89
C GLY A 104 -1.81 -2.69 21.29
N TYR A 105 -2.10 -2.29 20.05
CA TYR A 105 -3.26 -2.74 19.29
C TYR A 105 -2.91 -2.87 17.81
N GLN A 106 -3.45 -3.91 17.18
CA GLN A 106 -3.35 -4.10 15.74
C GLN A 106 -4.55 -3.49 15.04
N SER A 107 -4.30 -2.82 13.90
CA SER A 107 -5.39 -2.27 13.08
C SER A 107 -5.21 -2.66 11.61
N VAL A 108 -6.31 -2.91 10.91
CA VAL A 108 -6.26 -3.18 9.48
C VAL A 108 -6.32 -1.85 8.74
N ILE A 109 -5.23 -1.53 8.03
CA ILE A 109 -5.15 -0.37 7.16
C ILE A 109 -5.47 -0.81 5.73
N ASN A 110 -6.56 -0.28 5.19
CA ASN A 110 -6.92 -0.46 3.80
C ASN A 110 -6.22 0.58 2.93
N ARG A 111 -5.51 0.14 1.89
CA ARG A 111 -4.91 1.05 0.91
C ARG A 111 -5.96 1.69 -0.02
N MET A 112 -7.09 1.01 -0.24
CA MET A 112 -8.24 1.53 -0.99
C MET A 112 -9.56 1.14 -0.32
N LEU A 113 -10.60 1.95 -0.52
CA LEU A 113 -11.95 1.61 -0.10
C LEU A 113 -12.42 0.32 -0.78
N PRO A 114 -13.03 -0.64 -0.05
CA PRO A 114 -13.64 -1.79 -0.68
C PRO A 114 -14.74 -1.34 -1.62
N LEU A 115 -14.74 -1.86 -2.85
CA LEU A 115 -15.80 -1.58 -3.81
C LEU A 115 -17.13 -2.07 -3.21
N ARG A 116 -18.07 -1.15 -2.99
CA ARG A 116 -19.43 -1.50 -2.58
C ARG A 116 -20.06 -2.36 -3.67
N GLY A 117 -20.62 -3.50 -3.29
CA GLY A 117 -21.42 -4.33 -4.18
C GLY A 117 -22.64 -3.58 -4.73
N LEU A 118 -23.29 -4.14 -5.75
CA LEU A 118 -24.60 -3.64 -6.17
C LEU A 118 -25.58 -3.79 -5.01
N ASN A 119 -26.45 -2.79 -4.82
CA ASN A 119 -27.55 -2.92 -3.88
C ASN A 119 -28.43 -4.09 -4.34
N PRO A 120 -28.93 -4.96 -3.43
CA PRO A 120 -29.73 -6.13 -3.80
C PRO A 120 -30.91 -5.82 -4.73
N SER A 121 -31.59 -4.69 -4.53
CA SER A 121 -32.70 -4.24 -5.38
C SER A 121 -32.29 -3.88 -6.82
N PHE A 122 -30.99 -3.67 -7.05
CA PHE A 122 -30.41 -3.32 -8.34
C PHE A 122 -29.48 -4.40 -8.89
N ASP A 123 -29.32 -5.52 -8.18
CA ASP A 123 -28.42 -6.62 -8.56
C ASP A 123 -29.06 -7.59 -9.57
N GLY A 124 -29.50 -7.04 -10.70
CA GLY A 124 -30.06 -7.79 -11.82
C GLY A 124 -29.05 -8.02 -12.96
N TRP A 125 -29.36 -8.94 -13.86
CA TRP A 125 -28.52 -9.24 -15.03
C TRP A 125 -28.26 -8.00 -15.91
N ARG A 126 -29.27 -7.13 -16.10
CA ARG A 126 -29.13 -5.86 -16.83
C ARG A 126 -28.07 -4.94 -16.21
N SER A 127 -28.12 -4.76 -14.89
CA SER A 127 -27.15 -3.95 -14.14
C SER A 127 -25.75 -4.56 -14.20
N ARG A 128 -25.63 -5.88 -14.17
CA ARG A 128 -24.34 -6.58 -14.30
C ARG A 128 -23.73 -6.42 -15.69
N ILE A 129 -24.53 -6.53 -16.75
CA ILE A 129 -24.07 -6.26 -18.13
C ILE A 129 -23.66 -4.80 -18.27
N ALA A 130 -24.49 -3.87 -17.80
CA ALA A 130 -24.18 -2.44 -17.82
C ALA A 130 -22.88 -2.15 -17.06
N LEU A 131 -22.70 -2.73 -15.87
CA LEU A 131 -21.49 -2.60 -15.07
C LEU A 131 -20.27 -3.18 -15.79
N CYS A 132 -20.40 -4.34 -16.44
CA CYS A 132 -19.33 -4.93 -17.24
C CYS A 132 -18.94 -4.01 -18.40
N GLY A 133 -19.92 -3.53 -19.16
CA GLY A 133 -19.71 -2.59 -20.27
C GLY A 133 -19.07 -1.28 -19.81
N VAL A 134 -19.54 -0.69 -18.72
CA VAL A 134 -18.98 0.55 -18.15
C VAL A 134 -17.56 0.32 -17.62
N LYS A 135 -17.29 -0.78 -16.90
CA LYS A 135 -15.94 -1.14 -16.45
C LYS A 135 -14.96 -1.29 -17.61
N TRP A 136 -15.43 -1.78 -18.75
CA TRP A 136 -14.63 -1.90 -19.96
C TRP A 136 -14.46 -0.55 -20.70
N LEU A 137 -15.51 0.26 -20.79
CA LEU A 137 -15.51 1.54 -21.51
C LEU A 137 -14.72 2.64 -20.80
N VAL A 138 -14.88 2.77 -19.49
CA VAL A 138 -14.34 3.91 -18.71
C VAL A 138 -12.83 4.09 -18.87
N PRO A 139 -11.99 3.04 -18.71
CA PRO A 139 -10.55 3.18 -18.87
C PRO A 139 -10.16 3.65 -20.28
N ARG A 140 -10.89 3.21 -21.31
CA ARG A 140 -10.66 3.58 -22.72
C ARG A 140 -11.06 5.00 -23.01
N VAL A 141 -12.23 5.43 -22.52
CA VAL A 141 -12.71 6.82 -22.65
C VAL A 141 -11.72 7.77 -21.96
N ARG A 142 -11.26 7.44 -20.74
CA ARG A 142 -10.27 8.25 -20.03
C ARG A 142 -8.94 8.30 -20.76
N ALA A 143 -8.39 7.15 -21.17
CA ALA A 143 -7.11 7.09 -21.87
C ALA A 143 -7.14 7.83 -23.21
N TRP A 144 -8.25 7.73 -23.94
CA TRP A 144 -8.43 8.43 -25.20
C TRP A 144 -8.56 9.95 -24.98
N ALA A 145 -9.34 10.38 -24.00
CA ALA A 145 -9.42 11.80 -23.65
C ALA A 145 -8.06 12.37 -23.21
N ARG A 146 -7.27 11.57 -22.48
CA ARG A 146 -5.97 11.97 -21.95
C ARG A 146 -4.89 12.07 -23.03
N ASN A 147 -4.70 11.01 -23.82
CA ASN A 147 -3.55 10.86 -24.70
C ASN A 147 -3.92 10.54 -26.16
N ARG A 148 -5.21 10.53 -26.52
CA ARG A 148 -5.72 9.98 -27.80
C ARG A 148 -5.31 8.53 -28.07
N LYS A 149 -4.82 7.82 -27.05
CA LYS A 149 -4.48 6.40 -27.11
C LYS A 149 -5.66 5.56 -26.62
N ILE A 150 -5.95 4.47 -27.32
CA ILE A 150 -6.88 3.45 -26.81
C ILE A 150 -6.08 2.55 -25.87
N LEU A 151 -6.43 2.56 -24.58
CA LEU A 151 -5.82 1.65 -23.62
C LEU A 151 -6.31 0.22 -23.93
N LEU A 152 -5.45 -0.57 -24.57
CA LEU A 152 -5.58 -2.02 -24.54
C LEU A 152 -5.25 -2.44 -23.11
N TYR A 153 -6.14 -3.20 -22.50
CA TYR A 153 -5.99 -3.67 -21.13
C TYR A 153 -4.67 -4.42 -21.00
N HIS A 154 -3.68 -3.79 -20.37
CA HIS A 154 -2.61 -4.53 -19.75
C HIS A 154 -3.06 -4.83 -18.33
N LYS A 155 -3.31 -6.11 -18.06
CA LYS A 155 -3.27 -6.60 -16.69
C LYS A 155 -1.85 -6.28 -16.23
N THR A 156 -1.67 -5.25 -15.42
CA THR A 156 -0.53 -5.22 -14.52
C THR A 156 -0.71 -6.46 -13.66
N LEU A 157 -0.03 -7.54 -14.06
CA LEU A 157 0.27 -8.61 -13.13
C LEU A 157 0.93 -7.87 -11.98
N ARG A 158 0.22 -7.78 -10.85
CA ARG A 158 0.84 -7.44 -9.58
C ARG A 158 2.05 -8.35 -9.53
N ASN A 159 3.25 -7.77 -9.59
CA ASN A 159 4.48 -8.55 -9.59
C ASN A 159 4.35 -9.45 -8.36
N PRO A 160 4.08 -10.76 -8.54
CA PRO A 160 3.91 -11.64 -7.39
C PRO A 160 5.24 -11.53 -6.70
N ASN A 161 5.23 -10.94 -5.50
CA ASN A 161 6.38 -10.55 -4.68
C ASN A 161 7.68 -11.05 -5.30
N ILE A 162 8.58 -10.16 -5.77
CA ILE A 162 9.97 -10.54 -5.98
C ILE A 162 10.33 -11.30 -4.71
N ARG A 163 10.37 -12.64 -4.79
CA ARG A 163 10.63 -13.49 -3.65
C ARG A 163 12.09 -13.21 -3.41
N ARG A 164 12.37 -12.22 -2.57
CA ARG A 164 13.72 -12.02 -2.07
C ARG A 164 14.11 -13.38 -1.50
N THR A 165 15.27 -13.88 -1.87
CA THR A 165 15.79 -15.11 -1.28
C THR A 165 15.85 -14.87 0.22
N CYS A 166 15.05 -15.61 0.97
CA CYS A 166 15.01 -15.53 2.42
C CYS A 166 15.67 -16.80 2.96
N ASP A 167 16.57 -16.62 3.90
CA ASP A 167 17.05 -17.72 4.73
C ASP A 167 16.20 -17.72 6.01
N GLU A 168 15.61 -18.87 6.33
CA GLU A 168 14.83 -19.09 7.54
C GLU A 168 15.54 -20.08 8.45
N PHE A 169 15.63 -19.74 9.72
CA PHE A 169 16.22 -20.60 10.74
C PHE A 169 15.52 -20.42 12.07
N THR A 170 15.57 -21.48 12.87
CA THR A 170 15.04 -21.47 14.24
C THR A 170 16.17 -21.45 15.24
N ILE A 171 16.05 -20.60 16.25
CA ILE A 171 16.88 -20.58 17.45
C ILE A 171 16.17 -21.43 18.50
N ASN A 172 16.71 -22.62 18.76
CA ASN A 172 16.17 -23.56 19.75
C ASN A 172 16.67 -23.24 21.17
N ASN A 173 15.84 -23.54 22.17
CA ASN A 173 16.17 -23.46 23.60
C ASN A 173 16.41 -22.03 24.12
N SER A 174 15.44 -21.14 23.90
CA SER A 174 15.57 -19.73 24.26
C SER A 174 15.09 -19.40 25.69
N SER A 175 15.24 -20.30 26.67
CA SER A 175 14.75 -20.05 28.05
C SER A 175 15.28 -18.74 28.66
N GLN A 176 16.46 -18.28 28.20
CA GLN A 176 17.08 -17.00 28.58
C GLN A 176 17.04 -15.91 27.48
N LEU A 177 16.64 -16.25 26.26
CA LEU A 177 16.65 -15.34 25.11
C LEU A 177 15.22 -15.06 24.67
N SER A 178 14.83 -13.78 24.70
CA SER A 178 13.56 -13.34 24.15
C SER A 178 13.77 -12.62 22.82
N ARG A 179 12.70 -12.53 22.03
CA ARG A 179 12.66 -11.72 20.81
C ARG A 179 13.07 -10.27 21.10
N GLU A 180 12.61 -9.71 22.20
CA GLU A 180 12.89 -8.33 22.61
C GLU A 180 14.38 -8.12 22.91
N SER A 181 15.01 -9.06 23.61
CA SER A 181 16.45 -9.01 23.88
C SER A 181 17.28 -9.06 22.59
N LEU A 182 16.88 -9.90 21.63
CA LEU A 182 17.54 -9.97 20.32
C LEU A 182 17.36 -8.68 19.52
N LEU A 183 16.16 -8.09 19.52
CA LEU A 183 15.93 -6.80 18.88
C LEU A 183 16.81 -5.71 19.49
N GLN A 184 16.89 -5.63 20.82
CA GLN A 184 17.76 -4.66 21.50
C GLN A 184 19.24 -4.82 21.10
N GLN A 185 19.71 -6.06 20.98
CA GLN A 185 21.07 -6.34 20.55
C GLN A 185 21.30 -5.95 19.08
N LEU A 186 20.36 -6.26 18.18
CA LEU A 186 20.44 -5.82 16.78
C LEU A 186 20.51 -4.29 16.70
N LEU A 187 19.69 -3.57 17.47
CA LEU A 187 19.75 -2.11 17.53
C LEU A 187 21.10 -1.60 18.05
N ALA A 188 21.68 -2.26 19.06
CA ALA A 188 23.03 -1.94 19.55
C ALA A 188 24.12 -2.21 18.49
N ASP A 189 23.94 -3.22 17.65
CA ASP A 189 24.81 -3.56 16.52
C ASP A 189 24.57 -2.67 15.27
N GLY A 190 23.78 -1.60 15.42
CA GLY A 190 23.55 -0.59 14.39
C GLY A 190 22.47 -0.93 13.37
N TRP A 191 21.65 -1.95 13.63
CA TRP A 191 20.41 -2.16 12.87
C TRP A 191 19.41 -1.04 13.17
N LYS A 192 18.58 -0.71 12.20
CA LYS A 192 17.53 0.31 12.34
C LYS A 192 16.16 -0.33 12.32
N PRO A 193 15.19 0.14 13.12
CA PRO A 193 13.81 -0.32 13.01
C PRO A 193 13.23 0.03 11.64
N CYS A 194 12.48 -0.91 11.06
CA CYS A 194 11.69 -0.65 9.86
C CYS A 194 10.46 0.22 10.17
N ASP A 195 9.76 0.64 9.10
CA ASP A 195 8.50 1.37 9.20
C ASP A 195 7.41 0.60 10.01
N PRO A 196 6.48 1.30 10.69
CA PRO A 196 5.42 0.69 11.52
C PRO A 196 4.45 -0.28 10.82
N THR A 197 4.51 -0.35 9.49
CA THR A 197 3.69 -1.19 8.62
C THR A 197 4.54 -2.17 7.79
N SER A 198 5.85 -2.22 8.04
CA SER A 198 6.77 -3.12 7.35
C SER A 198 6.56 -4.57 7.80
N GLU A 199 6.68 -5.52 6.88
CA GLU A 199 6.68 -6.95 7.22
C GLU A 199 7.95 -7.40 7.98
N TRP A 200 8.93 -6.51 8.13
CA TRP A 200 10.24 -6.77 8.74
C TRP A 200 10.43 -5.91 9.99
N ASP A 201 11.20 -6.41 10.96
CA ASP A 201 11.44 -5.71 12.21
C ASP A 201 12.55 -4.67 12.07
N VAL A 202 13.69 -5.07 11.51
CA VAL A 202 14.88 -4.23 11.40
C VAL A 202 15.57 -4.36 10.05
N GLU A 203 16.31 -3.31 9.66
CA GLU A 203 17.07 -3.22 8.42
C GLU A 203 18.52 -2.75 8.66
N LYS A 204 19.44 -3.24 7.81
CA LYS A 204 20.85 -2.83 7.76
C LYS A 204 21.47 -3.28 6.43
N ASN A 205 22.17 -2.39 5.71
CA ASN A 205 22.93 -2.74 4.49
C ASN A 205 22.15 -3.61 3.48
N ASP A 206 20.94 -3.17 3.09
CA ASP A 206 20.00 -3.92 2.22
C ASP A 206 19.56 -5.29 2.75
N SER A 207 19.80 -5.55 4.02
CA SER A 207 19.40 -6.76 4.73
C SER A 207 18.26 -6.46 5.69
N LEU A 208 17.32 -7.39 5.78
CA LEU A 208 16.08 -7.29 6.53
C LEU A 208 15.95 -8.50 7.44
N ILE A 209 15.51 -8.28 8.69
CA ILE A 209 15.27 -9.34 9.67
C ILE A 209 13.85 -9.24 10.20
N LEU A 210 13.20 -10.39 10.29
CA LEU A 210 11.94 -10.59 10.99
C LEU A 210 12.15 -11.65 12.07
N LEU A 211 11.76 -11.32 13.29
CA LEU A 211 11.79 -12.22 14.43
C LEU A 211 10.36 -12.54 14.86
N ALA A 212 10.08 -13.82 15.10
CA ALA A 212 8.83 -14.26 15.70
C ALA A 212 9.11 -15.27 16.82
N THR A 213 8.26 -15.27 17.85
CA THR A 213 8.35 -16.25 18.94
C THR A 213 7.23 -17.27 18.75
N GLU A 214 7.61 -18.54 18.66
CA GLU A 214 6.70 -19.68 18.70
C GLU A 214 6.70 -20.28 20.12
N HIS A 215 5.51 -20.46 20.68
CA HIS A 215 5.31 -21.11 21.97
C HIS A 215 4.81 -22.54 21.73
N GLY A 216 5.66 -23.52 22.02
CA GLY A 216 5.29 -24.93 21.95
C GLY A 216 4.41 -25.36 23.13
N ALA A 217 3.73 -26.50 22.99
CA ALA A 217 2.91 -27.10 24.05
C ALA A 217 3.74 -27.46 25.31
N ASP A 218 5.04 -27.67 25.15
CA ASP A 218 5.98 -28.07 26.21
C ASP A 218 6.63 -26.88 26.94
N GLU A 219 6.05 -25.67 26.87
CA GLU A 219 6.62 -24.39 27.36
C GLU A 219 7.96 -23.97 26.72
N ILE A 220 8.49 -24.75 25.78
CA ILE A 220 9.69 -24.42 25.03
C ILE A 220 9.38 -23.28 24.05
N LYS A 221 10.15 -22.20 24.17
CA LYS A 221 10.13 -21.07 23.27
C LYS A 221 11.12 -21.28 22.14
N HIS A 222 10.64 -21.10 20.91
CA HIS A 222 11.47 -21.09 19.71
C HIS A 222 11.43 -19.70 19.11
N ILE A 223 12.59 -19.15 18.76
CA ILE A 223 12.64 -17.89 18.02
C ILE A 223 12.85 -18.23 16.55
N LEU A 224 11.85 -17.90 15.75
CA LEU A 224 11.90 -18.00 14.30
C LEU A 224 12.54 -16.73 13.76
N VAL A 225 13.58 -16.91 12.96
CA VAL A 225 14.26 -15.81 12.29
C VAL A 225 14.14 -15.99 10.80
N ARG A 226 13.69 -14.94 10.14
CA ARG A 226 13.75 -14.79 8.69
C ARG A 226 14.70 -13.67 8.37
N VAL A 227 15.64 -13.93 7.46
CA VAL A 227 16.62 -12.95 6.98
C VAL A 227 16.52 -12.86 5.48
N SER A 228 16.58 -11.64 4.94
CA SER A 228 16.62 -11.39 3.51
C SER A 228 17.69 -10.36 3.19
N GLY A 229 18.50 -10.58 2.14
CA GLY A 229 19.54 -9.63 1.71
C GLY A 229 20.95 -10.21 1.75
N ASN A 230 21.94 -9.32 1.85
CA ASN A 230 23.37 -9.67 1.73
C ASN A 230 23.95 -10.21 3.04
N GLU A 231 23.46 -9.75 4.20
CA GLU A 231 23.89 -10.24 5.51
C GLU A 231 23.10 -11.50 5.91
N LYS A 232 23.56 -12.68 5.45
CA LYS A 232 22.91 -13.98 5.75
C LYS A 232 23.08 -14.48 7.19
N THR A 233 24.08 -13.96 7.91
CA THR A 233 24.37 -14.28 9.31
C THR A 233 24.40 -12.97 10.11
N PRO A 234 23.23 -12.42 10.45
CA PRO A 234 23.14 -11.09 11.05
C PRO A 234 23.56 -11.04 12.52
N PHE A 235 23.65 -12.20 13.17
CA PHE A 235 24.08 -12.32 14.56
C PHE A 235 25.59 -12.53 14.59
N SER A 236 26.29 -11.71 15.39
CA SER A 236 27.73 -11.82 15.58
C SER A 236 28.14 -13.22 16.06
N SER A 237 29.40 -13.62 15.80
CA SER A 237 29.96 -14.91 16.23
C SER A 237 29.83 -15.20 17.74
N HIS A 238 29.59 -14.16 18.55
CA HIS A 238 29.30 -14.25 19.99
C HIS A 238 27.98 -14.98 20.31
N LEU A 239 26.98 -14.93 19.42
CA LEU A 239 25.72 -15.65 19.56
C LEU A 239 25.78 -17.08 18.98
N GLY A 240 26.78 -17.37 18.14
CA GLY A 240 26.94 -18.68 17.50
C GLY A 240 27.12 -19.85 18.48
N HIS A 241 27.58 -19.58 19.70
CA HIS A 241 27.72 -20.59 20.76
C HIS A 241 26.42 -20.85 21.54
N LEU A 242 25.46 -19.91 21.52
CA LEU A 242 24.18 -20.00 22.24
C LEU A 242 23.02 -20.42 21.31
N ILE A 243 23.25 -20.42 20.00
CA ILE A 243 22.22 -20.64 18.99
C ILE A 243 22.55 -21.90 18.20
N SER A 244 21.77 -22.96 18.44
CA SER A 244 21.70 -24.07 17.49
C SER A 244 20.78 -23.67 16.35
N PHE A 245 21.36 -23.40 15.18
CA PHE A 245 20.60 -23.11 13.96
C PHE A 245 20.11 -24.40 13.35
N THR A 246 18.80 -24.60 13.31
CA THR A 246 18.20 -25.60 12.42
C THR A 246 17.66 -24.86 11.20
N LYS A 247 18.30 -25.07 10.04
CA LYS A 247 17.80 -24.52 8.78
C LYS A 247 16.52 -25.27 8.42
N LYS A 248 15.42 -24.54 8.21
CA LYS A 248 14.17 -25.14 7.77
C LYS A 248 14.23 -25.25 6.25
N GLU A 249 14.42 -26.46 5.73
CA GLU A 249 14.20 -26.70 4.30
C GLU A 249 12.68 -26.69 4.03
N LEU A 250 12.22 -25.67 3.31
CA LEU A 250 10.83 -25.59 2.85
C LEU A 250 10.65 -26.55 1.66
N SER A 251 9.79 -27.56 1.81
CA SER A 251 9.21 -28.33 0.69
C SER A 251 8.18 -27.50 -0.07
#